data_AF-A0A4R1ZZI8-F1
#
_entry.id   AF-A0A4R1ZZI8-F1
#
_cell.length_a   1.000
_cell.length_b   1.000
_cell.length_c   1.000
_cell.angle_alpha   90.00
_cell.angle_beta   90.00
_cell.angle_gamma   90.00
#
_symmetry.space_group_name_H-M   'P 1'
#
loop_
_entity.id
_entity.type
_entity.pdbx_description
1 polymer ?
#
loop_
_entity_poly.entity_id
_entity_poly.type
_entity_poly.pdbx_seq_one_letter_code
_entity_poly.pdbx_strand_id
1 'polypeptide(L)'
;MGRYKNGKDVLPPTLLRQIQQYIDGELLYIPKQSEERAGWGQLSGTKARINDRNGEIYAEYCKGRSIADLERVYFLSGDSLRKIICKQQQNARIGSGS
;
A
#
# COMPACT_ATOMS: atom_id res chain seq x y z
N MET A 1 12.50 -17.17 -6.01
CA MET A 1 11.78 -17.14 -7.29
C MET A 1 10.44 -17.87 -7.10
N GLY A 2 9.30 -17.23 -7.31
CA GLY A 2 8.00 -17.92 -7.24
C GLY A 2 7.80 -18.79 -8.48
N ARG A 3 7.36 -20.04 -8.32
CA ARG A 3 7.13 -20.96 -9.45
C ARG A 3 5.74 -20.71 -10.02
N TYR A 4 5.65 -20.44 -11.32
CA TYR A 4 4.37 -20.42 -12.03
C TYR A 4 3.70 -21.79 -11.94
N LYS A 5 2.39 -21.79 -11.71
CA LYS A 5 1.54 -22.97 -11.77
C LYS A 5 0.33 -22.62 -12.63
N ASN A 6 0.00 -23.48 -13.58
CA ASN A 6 -1.20 -23.30 -14.38
C ASN A 6 -2.44 -23.56 -13.50
N GLY A 7 -3.44 -22.67 -13.55
CA GLY A 7 -4.67 -22.81 -12.78
C GLY A 7 -5.42 -24.11 -13.07
N LYS A 8 -5.37 -24.62 -14.31
CA LYS A 8 -5.96 -25.91 -14.69
C LYS A 8 -5.35 -27.10 -13.95
N ASP A 9 -4.08 -26.99 -13.55
CA ASP A 9 -3.35 -28.08 -12.90
C ASP A 9 -3.54 -28.09 -11.38
N VAL A 10 -4.03 -26.99 -10.79
CA VAL A 10 -4.05 -26.80 -9.33
C VAL A 10 -5.41 -26.45 -8.75
N LEU A 11 -6.36 -26.00 -9.56
CA LEU A 11 -7.70 -25.60 -9.11
C LEU A 11 -8.74 -26.67 -9.45
N PRO A 12 -9.71 -26.92 -8.56
CA PRO A 12 -10.88 -27.74 -8.89
C PRO A 12 -11.65 -27.17 -10.10
N PRO A 13 -12.20 -28.01 -10.99
CA PRO A 13 -12.90 -27.57 -12.19
C PRO A 13 -14.07 -26.61 -11.93
N THR A 14 -14.80 -26.81 -10.83
CA THR A 14 -15.92 -25.95 -10.43
C THR A 14 -15.47 -24.55 -10.05
N LEU A 15 -14.37 -24.42 -9.31
CA LEU A 15 -13.77 -23.14 -8.95
C LEU A 15 -13.17 -22.43 -10.17
N LEU A 16 -12.48 -23.16 -11.04
CA LEU A 16 -11.94 -22.61 -12.28
C LEU A 16 -13.07 -22.02 -13.14
N ARG A 17 -14.19 -22.73 -13.28
CA ARG A 17 -15.37 -22.24 -14.01
C ARG A 17 -15.95 -20.97 -13.39
N GLN A 18 -15.97 -20.85 -12.07
CA GLN A 18 -16.43 -19.63 -11.40
C GLN A 18 -15.49 -18.45 -11.66
N ILE A 19 -14.18 -18.65 -11.56
CA ILE A 19 -13.20 -17.60 -11.85
C ILE A 19 -13.34 -17.10 -13.29
N GLN A 20 -13.52 -18.03 -14.24
CA GLN A 20 -13.74 -17.71 -15.66
C GLN A 20 -15.00 -16.89 -15.95
N GLN A 21 -15.99 -16.85 -15.04
CA GLN A 21 -17.13 -15.93 -15.17
C GLN A 21 -16.73 -14.46 -14.98
N TYR A 22 -15.61 -14.21 -14.30
CA TYR A 22 -15.12 -12.86 -14.01
C TYR A 22 -13.91 -12.49 -14.87
N ILE A 23 -13.02 -13.44 -15.16
CA ILE A 23 -11.75 -13.20 -15.85
C ILE A 23 -11.36 -14.47 -16.62
N ASP A 24 -11.16 -14.40 -17.93
CA ASP A 24 -10.75 -15.53 -18.77
C ASP A 24 -9.53 -15.17 -19.62
N GLY A 25 -8.53 -16.05 -19.66
CA GLY A 25 -7.29 -15.86 -20.41
C GLY A 25 -6.26 -14.89 -19.81
N GLU A 26 -6.49 -14.36 -18.59
CA GLU A 26 -5.61 -13.37 -17.95
C GLU A 26 -4.79 -13.93 -16.76
N LEU A 27 -3.72 -13.22 -16.37
CA LEU A 27 -2.88 -13.58 -15.24
C LEU A 27 -3.49 -13.10 -13.91
N LEU A 28 -4.02 -14.04 -13.12
CA LEU A 28 -4.57 -13.80 -11.79
C LEU A 28 -3.53 -14.10 -10.69
N TYR A 29 -3.23 -13.11 -9.85
CA TYR A 29 -2.39 -13.30 -8.66
C TYR A 29 -3.21 -13.79 -7.47
N ILE A 30 -2.83 -14.94 -6.89
CA ILE A 30 -3.43 -15.49 -5.67
C ILE A 30 -2.47 -15.24 -4.50
N PRO A 31 -2.85 -14.45 -3.49
CA PRO A 31 -2.01 -14.21 -2.31
C PRO A 31 -1.88 -15.49 -1.44
N LYS A 32 -0.78 -15.62 -0.69
CA LYS A 32 -0.54 -16.77 0.20
C LYS A 32 -1.47 -16.76 1.42
N GLN A 33 -1.93 -17.95 1.82
CA GLN A 33 -2.86 -18.16 2.95
C GLN A 33 -2.23 -18.12 4.35
N SER A 34 -0.90 -17.99 4.50
CA SER A 34 -0.28 -18.06 5.84
C SER A 34 -0.82 -16.97 6.77
N GLU A 35 -1.53 -17.45 7.79
CA GLU A 35 -2.09 -16.73 8.94
C GLU A 35 -1.05 -15.77 9.54
N GLU A 36 -1.49 -14.58 9.93
CA GLU A 36 -0.68 -13.46 10.42
C GLU A 36 0.19 -12.70 9.42
N ARG A 37 -0.36 -12.17 8.32
CA ARG A 37 0.30 -11.04 7.64
C ARG A 37 -0.65 -9.93 7.21
N ALA A 38 -0.95 -9.07 8.18
CA ALA A 38 -0.68 -7.63 8.11
C ALA A 38 -0.98 -7.00 6.73
N GLY A 39 -2.15 -6.34 6.62
CA GLY A 39 -2.73 -5.85 5.37
C GLY A 39 -1.73 -5.20 4.42
N TRP A 40 -1.92 -5.47 3.11
CA TRP A 40 -1.11 -5.02 1.97
C TRP A 40 -0.01 -3.98 2.29
N GLY A 41 1.25 -4.38 2.09
CA GLY A 41 2.44 -3.52 2.26
C GLY A 41 3.18 -3.69 3.58
N GLN A 42 2.58 -4.32 4.60
CA GLN A 42 3.18 -4.47 5.93
C GLN A 42 4.34 -5.48 5.96
N LEU A 43 4.37 -6.44 5.02
CA LEU A 43 5.43 -7.45 4.92
C LEU A 43 6.63 -7.09 4.08
N SER A 44 6.44 -6.19 3.13
CA SER A 44 7.51 -5.82 2.22
C SER A 44 8.44 -4.77 2.84
N GLY A 45 8.24 -4.39 4.12
CA GLY A 45 8.82 -3.18 4.73
C GLY A 45 8.29 -1.88 4.10
N THR A 46 7.59 -1.97 2.97
CA THR A 46 7.08 -0.86 2.18
C THR A 46 6.10 0.00 2.96
N LYS A 47 5.18 -0.58 3.74
CA LYS A 47 4.24 0.20 4.58
C LYS A 47 4.95 0.94 5.70
N ALA A 48 5.94 0.33 6.35
CA ALA A 48 6.77 0.99 7.36
C ALA A 48 7.56 2.14 6.71
N ARG A 49 8.29 1.87 5.63
CA ARG A 49 9.04 2.89 4.87
C ARG A 49 8.17 4.02 4.34
N ILE A 50 6.93 3.72 3.89
CA ILE A 50 5.97 4.75 3.48
C ILE A 50 5.51 5.57 4.69
N ASN A 51 5.24 4.94 5.83
CA ASN A 51 4.88 5.65 7.06
C ASN A 51 6.02 6.53 7.57
N ASP A 52 7.25 6.03 7.58
CA ASP A 52 8.44 6.77 8.01
C ASP A 52 8.65 7.99 7.11
N ARG A 53 8.66 7.80 5.78
CA ARG A 53 8.73 8.89 4.81
C ARG A 53 7.58 9.89 5.01
N ASN A 54 6.36 9.43 5.23
CA ASN A 54 5.22 10.31 5.44
C ASN A 54 5.32 11.08 6.77
N GLY A 55 5.94 10.51 7.80
CA GLY A 55 6.29 11.18 9.05
C GLY A 55 7.32 12.28 8.83
N GLU A 56 8.38 11.98 8.06
CA GLU A 56 9.41 12.93 7.69
C GLU A 56 8.85 14.11 6.87
N ILE A 57 8.01 13.83 5.87
CA ILE A 57 7.29 14.85 5.09
C ILE A 57 6.50 15.79 6.00
N TYR A 58 5.77 15.24 6.97
CA TYR A 58 4.99 16.04 7.91
C TYR A 58 5.87 16.87 8.84
N ALA A 59 6.98 16.31 9.35
CA ALA A 59 7.92 17.03 10.19
C ALA A 59 8.57 18.21 9.44
N GLU A 60 9.00 18.01 8.20
CA GLU A 60 9.56 19.07 7.35
C GLU A 60 8.52 20.15 7.02
N TYR A 61 7.26 19.75 6.79
CA TYR A 61 6.16 20.70 6.64
C TYR A 61 5.93 21.54 7.92
N CYS A 62 5.95 20.91 9.10
CA CYS A 62 5.84 21.61 10.39
C CYS A 62 7.00 22.57 10.67
N LYS A 63 8.19 22.34 10.08
CA LYS A 63 9.33 23.27 10.11
C LYS A 63 9.17 24.47 9.17
N GLY A 64 8.06 24.55 8.43
CA GLY A 64 7.74 25.67 7.53
C GLY A 64 8.12 25.44 6.07
N ARG A 65 8.54 24.22 5.68
CA ARG A 65 8.84 23.91 4.27
C ARG A 65 7.55 23.92 3.43
N SER A 66 7.60 24.58 2.27
CA SER A 66 6.44 24.70 1.39
C SER A 66 6.09 23.38 0.69
N ILE A 67 4.84 23.23 0.25
CA ILE A 67 4.42 22.06 -0.54
C ILE A 67 5.25 21.95 -1.82
N ALA A 68 5.54 23.07 -2.50
CA ALA A 68 6.34 23.07 -3.73
C ALA A 68 7.76 22.54 -3.51
N ASP A 69 8.38 22.83 -2.36
CA ASP A 69 9.71 22.31 -2.02
C ASP A 69 9.67 20.82 -1.68
N LEU A 70 8.58 20.35 -1.06
CA LEU A 70 8.36 18.95 -0.77
C LEU A 70 8.08 18.14 -2.05
N GLU A 71 7.37 18.69 -3.03
CA GLU A 71 7.16 18.07 -4.34
C GLU A 71 8.49 17.75 -5.01
N ARG A 72 9.44 18.69 -4.95
CA ARG A 72 10.79 18.53 -5.53
C ARG A 72 11.64 17.49 -4.81
N VAL A 73 11.58 17.43 -3.48
CA VAL A 73 12.42 16.51 -2.70
C VAL A 73 11.89 15.08 -2.71
N TYR A 74 10.58 14.91 -2.62
CA TYR A 74 9.96 13.59 -2.50
C TYR A 74 9.41 13.05 -3.82
N PHE A 75 9.43 13.85 -4.89
CA PHE A 75 8.91 13.51 -6.22
C PHE A 75 7.44 13.06 -6.17
N LEU A 76 6.64 13.74 -5.32
CA LEU A 76 5.21 13.50 -5.17
C LEU A 76 4.44 14.69 -5.70
N SER A 77 3.22 14.46 -6.17
CA SER A 77 2.30 15.55 -6.49
C SER A 77 1.84 16.28 -5.22
N GLY A 78 1.52 17.56 -5.35
CA GLY A 78 1.03 18.38 -4.25
C GLY A 78 -0.28 17.86 -3.65
N ASP A 79 -1.12 17.21 -4.46
CA ASP A 79 -2.31 16.53 -3.96
C ASP A 79 -1.97 15.36 -3.03
N SER A 80 -0.97 14.55 -3.41
CA SER A 80 -0.49 13.45 -2.59
C SER A 80 0.11 13.97 -1.27
N LEU A 81 0.89 15.06 -1.33
CA LEU A 81 1.47 15.68 -0.15
C LEU A 81 0.39 16.24 0.79
N ARG A 82 -0.62 16.93 0.26
CA ARG A 82 -1.77 17.40 1.07
C ARG A 82 -2.48 16.25 1.77
N LYS A 83 -2.76 15.16 1.06
CA LYS A 83 -3.36 13.95 1.64
C LYS A 83 -2.49 13.36 2.76
N ILE A 84 -1.18 13.28 2.56
CA ILE A 84 -0.23 12.80 3.57
C ILE A 84 -0.26 13.70 4.82
N ILE A 85 -0.15 15.02 4.63
CA ILE A 85 -0.15 16.00 5.72
C ILE A 85 -1.47 15.93 6.52
N CYS A 86 -2.62 15.96 5.85
CA CYS A 86 -3.92 15.85 6.50
C CYS A 86 -4.05 14.57 7.33
N LYS A 87 -3.61 13.43 6.77
CA LYS A 87 -3.66 12.14 7.47
C LYS A 87 -2.75 12.11 8.69
N GLN A 88 -1.54 12.69 8.61
CA GLN A 88 -0.62 12.75 9.74
C GLN A 88 -1.09 13.71 10.83
N GLN A 89 -1.70 14.84 10.46
CA GLN A 89 -2.33 15.75 11.40
C GLN A 89 -3.49 15.06 12.15
N GLN A 90 -4.30 14.26 11.47
CA GLN A 90 -5.36 13.47 12.10
C GLN A 90 -4.79 12.44 13.08
N ASN A 91 -3.75 11.70 12.69
CA ASN A 91 -3.08 10.72 13.56
C ASN A 91 -2.49 11.38 14.81
N ALA A 92 -1.86 12.56 14.67
CA ALA A 92 -1.28 13.30 15.79
C ALA A 92 -2.34 13.76 16.81
N ARG A 93 -3.56 14.08 16.36
CA ARG A 93 -4.69 14.43 17.24
C ARG A 93 -5.26 13.24 18.01
N ILE A 94 -5.16 12.04 17.45
CA ILE A 94 -5.69 10.81 18.08
C ILE A 94 -4.69 10.26 19.12
N GLY A 95 -3.38 10.46 18.92
CA GLY A 95 -2.33 9.96 19.81
C GLY A 95 -2.15 10.70 21.15
N SER A 96 -2.84 11.82 21.37
CA SER A 96 -2.76 12.61 22.62
C SER A 96 -3.85 12.26 23.65
N GLY A 97 -4.52 11.12 23.49
CA GLY A 97 -5.65 10.68 24.34
C GLY A 97 -5.52 9.26 24.87
N SER A 98 -4.33 8.80 25.23
CA SER A 98 -4.09 7.52 25.91
C SER A 98 -3.03 7.67 27.00
#